data_AF-A0A3R7FTA0-F1
#
_entry.id   AF-A0A3R7FTA0-F1
#
_cell.length_a   1.000
_cell.length_b   1.000
_cell.length_c   1.000
_cell.angle_alpha   90.00
_cell.angle_beta   90.00
_cell.angle_gamma   90.00
#
_symmetry.space_group_name_H-M   'P 1'
#
loop_
_entity.id
_entity.type
_entity.pdbx_description
1 polymer ?
#
loop_
_entity_poly.entity_id
_entity_poly.type
_entity_poly.pdbx_seq_one_letter_code
_entity_poly.pdbx_strand_id
1 'polypeptide(L)' 'MNTSEAIFRGLLAITLTLAVLLLALFPFQDPGSGGYVISVLTLSIQGVLILVAAAGLYFGWEPFSFLDES' A
#
# COMPACT_ATOMS: atom_id res chain seq x y z
N MET A 1 8.11 3.00 -19.24
CA MET A 1 7.23 2.98 -18.05
C MET A 1 6.56 4.33 -18.04
N ASN A 2 5.24 4.37 -18.19
CA ASN A 2 4.48 5.62 -18.10
C ASN A 2 4.46 6.10 -16.63
N THR A 3 4.12 7.37 -16.41
CA THR A 3 4.13 7.96 -15.05
C THR A 3 3.16 7.23 -14.13
N SER A 4 2.00 6.80 -14.65
CA SER A 4 1.00 6.05 -13.88
C SER A 4 1.54 4.73 -13.31
N GLU A 5 2.20 3.91 -14.13
CA GLU A 5 2.79 2.64 -13.73
C GLU A 5 3.93 2.86 -12.72
N ALA A 6 4.74 3.91 -12.92
CA ALA A 6 5.79 4.29 -11.98
C ALA A 6 5.20 4.62 -10.60
N ILE A 7 4.14 5.43 -10.56
CA ILE A 7 3.44 5.82 -9.32
C ILE A 7 2.83 4.59 -8.65
N PHE A 8 2.11 3.74 -9.38
CA PHE A 8 1.50 2.56 -8.78
C PHE A 8 2.54 1.56 -8.26
N ARG A 9 3.64 1.33 -8.98
CA ARG A 9 4.75 0.47 -8.50
C ARG A 9 5.41 1.06 -7.26
N GLY A 10 5.65 2.37 -7.25
CA GLY A 10 6.21 3.08 -6.10
C GLY A 10 5.31 2.99 -4.88
N LEU A 11 4.01 3.28 -5.05
CA LEU A 11 2.99 3.15 -4.00
C LEU A 11 2.95 1.73 -3.46
N LEU A 12 2.87 0.73 -4.35
CA LEU A 12 2.83 -0.68 -3.97
C LEU A 12 4.08 -1.08 -3.17
N ALA A 13 5.28 -0.72 -3.63
CA ALA A 13 6.53 -1.04 -2.96
C ALA A 13 6.64 -0.40 -1.56
N ILE A 14 6.28 0.88 -1.43
CA ILE A 14 6.29 1.59 -0.16
C ILE A 14 5.26 0.97 0.79
N THR A 15 4.02 0.78 0.34
CA THR A 15 2.94 0.23 1.19
C THR A 15 3.25 -1.19 1.62
N LEU A 16 3.77 -2.06 0.74
CA LEU A 16 4.21 -3.41 1.11
C LEU A 16 5.34 -3.39 2.14
N THR A 17 6.33 -2.52 1.97
CA THR A 17 7.44 -2.38 2.92
C THR A 17 6.91 -1.99 4.30
N LEU A 18 6.04 -0.98 4.37
CA LEU A 18 5.44 -0.54 5.62
C LEU A 18 4.55 -1.62 6.25
N ALA A 19 3.79 -2.36 5.44
CA ALA A 19 2.95 -3.47 5.92
C ALA A 19 3.80 -4.60 6.52
N VAL A 20 4.92 -4.96 5.89
CA VAL A 20 5.86 -5.96 6.40
C VAL A 20 6.49 -5.50 7.72
N LEU A 21 6.91 -4.24 7.81
CA LEU A 21 7.45 -3.68 9.05
C LEU A 21 6.40 -3.71 10.16
N LEU A 22 5.15 -3.34 9.85
CA LEU A 22 4.07 -3.36 10.83
C LEU A 22 3.77 -4.79 11.29
N LEU A 23 3.68 -5.76 10.37
CA LEU A 23 3.54 -7.18 10.69
C LEU A 23 4.69 -7.70 11.56
N ALA A 24 5.92 -7.25 11.31
CA ALA A 24 7.07 -7.63 12.13
C ALA A 24 6.99 -7.09 13.56
N LEU A 25 6.22 -6.02 13.80
CA LEU A 25 6.00 -5.45 15.13
C LEU A 25 4.89 -6.16 15.93
N PHE A 26 4.00 -6.91 15.28
CA PHE A 26 2.86 -7.57 15.96
C PHE A 26 3.25 -8.45 17.15
N PRO A 27 4.31 -9.27 17.10
CA PRO A 27 4.72 -10.09 18.24
C PRO A 27 5.11 -9.31 19.50
N PHE A 28 5.42 -8.01 19.36
CA PHE A 28 5.81 -7.13 20.47
C PHE A 28 4.65 -6.28 21.00
N GLN A 29 3.44 -6.48 20.48
CA GLN A 29 2.25 -5.74 20.91
C GLN A 29 1.37 -6.61 21.79
N ASP A 30 0.89 -6.04 22.90
CA ASP A 30 -0.10 -6.72 23.75
C ASP A 30 -1.45 -6.81 23.02
N PRO A 31 -2.01 -8.01 22.82
CA PRO A 31 -3.31 -8.18 22.18
C PRO A 31 -4.41 -7.41 22.91
N GLY A 32 -5.24 -6.70 22.14
CA GLY A 32 -6.34 -5.90 22.70
C GLY A 32 -5.91 -4.54 23.28
N SER A 33 -4.62 -4.22 23.28
CA SER A 33 -4.16 -2.85 23.56
C SER A 33 -4.59 -1.87 22.46
N GLY A 34 -4.64 -0.57 22.76
CA GLY A 34 -4.94 0.45 21.75
C GLY A 34 -3.97 0.41 20.56
N GLY A 35 -2.68 0.17 20.82
CA GLY A 35 -1.65 0.03 19.78
C GLY A 35 -1.90 -1.16 18.86
N TYR A 36 -2.34 -2.29 19.41
CA TYR A 36 -2.71 -3.47 18.64
C TYR A 36 -3.91 -3.20 17.72
N VAL A 37 -4.97 -2.58 18.24
CA VAL A 37 -6.17 -2.24 17.45
C VAL A 37 -5.84 -1.29 16.29
N ILE A 38 -5.04 -0.26 16.57
CA ILE A 38 -4.58 0.68 15.53
C ILE A 38 -3.77 -0.08 14.46
N SER A 39 -2.85 -0.96 14.86
CA SER A 39 -2.02 -1.72 13.93
C SER A 39 -2.84 -2.63 13.02
N VAL A 40 -3.86 -3.31 13.56
CA VAL A 40 -4.80 -4.12 12.76
C VAL A 40 -5.58 -3.26 11.77
N LEU A 41 -6.09 -2.10 12.21
CA LEU A 41 -6.83 -1.18 11.35
C LEU A 41 -5.92 -0.63 10.23
N THR A 42 -4.70 -0.24 10.57
CA THR A 42 -3.70 0.24 9.61
C THR A 42 -3.36 -0.84 8.58
N LEU A 43 -3.12 -2.09 9.00
CA LEU A 43 -2.89 -3.20 8.07
C LEU A 43 -4.09 -3.44 7.14
N SER A 44 -5.31 -3.29 7.65
CA SER A 44 -6.52 -3.45 6.83
C SER A 44 -6.59 -2.38 5.74
N ILE A 45 -6.31 -1.12 6.08
CA ILE A 45 -6.24 0.00 5.12
C ILE A 45 -5.12 -0.23 4.10
N GLN A 46 -3.92 -0.62 4.57
CA GLN A 46 -2.80 -0.96 3.69
C GLN A 46 -3.16 -2.11 2.74
N GLY A 47 -3.89 -3.13 3.22
CA GLY A 47 -4.38 -4.22 2.39
C GLY A 47 -5.26 -3.73 1.25
N VAL A 48 -6.21 -2.83 1.52
CA VAL A 48 -7.03 -2.22 0.45
C VAL A 48 -6.17 -1.42 -0.53
N LEU A 49 -5.23 -0.62 -0.05
CA LEU A 49 -4.32 0.15 -0.91
C LEU A 49 -3.46 -0.75 -1.80
N ILE A 50 -2.92 -1.85 -1.24
CA ILE A 50 -2.15 -2.85 -1.99
C ILE A 50 -3.02 -3.46 -3.09
N LEU A 51 -4.27 -3.84 -2.78
CA LEU A 51 -5.19 -4.38 -3.76
C LEU A 51 -5.50 -3.37 -4.88
N VAL A 52 -5.76 -2.12 -4.53
CA VAL A 52 -6.03 -1.06 -5.52
C VAL A 52 -4.81 -0.82 -6.40
N ALA A 53 -3.61 -0.73 -5.82
CA ALA A 53 -2.38 -0.52 -6.59
C ALA A 53 -2.05 -1.73 -7.48
N ALA A 54 -2.19 -2.95 -6.97
CA ALA A 54 -1.99 -4.17 -7.74
C ALA A 54 -3.01 -4.29 -8.88
N ALA A 55 -4.30 -3.98 -8.62
CA ALA A 55 -5.33 -3.96 -9.64
C ALA A 55 -5.06 -2.87 -10.69
N GLY A 56 -4.65 -1.67 -10.27
CA GLY A 56 -4.27 -0.58 -11.17
C GLY A 56 -3.15 -0.99 -12.13
N LEU A 57 -2.12 -1.68 -11.61
CA LEU A 57 -1.05 -2.23 -12.45
C LEU A 57 -1.54 -3.36 -13.36
N TYR A 58 -2.35 -4.27 -12.84
CA TYR A 58 -2.84 -5.43 -13.59
C TYR A 58 -3.74 -5.03 -14.76
N PHE A 59 -4.64 -4.07 -14.56
CA PHE A 59 -5.54 -3.58 -15.59
C PHE A 59 -4.94 -2.46 -16.46
N GLY A 60 -3.69 -2.05 -16.22
CA GLY A 60 -3.05 -0.96 -16.95
C GLY A 60 -3.80 0.36 -16.79
N TRP A 61 -4.27 0.67 -15.57
CA TRP A 61 -4.98 1.92 -15.31
C TRP A 61 -4.00 3.10 -15.35
N GLU A 62 -4.30 4.10 -16.18
CA GLU A 62 -3.45 5.28 -16.39
C GLU A 62 -4.12 6.59 -15.91
N PRO A 63 -4.46 6.76 -14.63
CA PRO A 63 -5.10 7.97 -14.13
C PRO A 63 -4.19 9.20 -14.20
N PHE A 64 -2.88 9.01 -14.33
CA PHE A 64 -1.87 10.07 -14.37
C PHE A 64 -1.26 10.27 -15.77
N SER A 65 -1.92 9.80 -16.83
CA SER A 65 -1.44 9.99 -18.21
C SER A 65 -1.24 11.46 -18.59
N PHE A 66 -2.00 12.38 -17.98
CA PHE A 66 -1.85 13.82 -18.16
C PHE A 66 -0.48 14.38 -17.74
N LEU A 67 0.32 13.63 -16.98
CA LEU A 67 1.69 13.98 -16.61
C LEU A 67 2.73 13.51 -17.65
N ASP A 68 2.36 12.60 -18.54
CA ASP A 68 3.23 12.09 -19.61
C ASP A 68 3.19 12.99 -20.87
N GLU A 69 2.22 13.91 -20.96
CA GLU A 69 2.02 14.82 -22.10
C GLU A 69 2.82 16.13 -22.01
N SER A 70 3.61 16.33 -20.94
CA SER A 70 4.49 17.51 -20.73
C SER A 70 5.92 17.29 -21.20
#